data_AF-A0A969DXL8-F1
#
_entry.id   AF-A0A969DXL8-F1
#
_cell.length_a   1.000
_cell.length_b   1.000
_cell.length_c   1.000
_cell.angle_alpha   90.00
_cell.angle_beta   90.00
_cell.angle_gamma   90.00
#
_symmetry.space_group_name_H-M   'P 1'
#
loop_
_entity.id
_entity.type
_entity.pdbx_description
1 polymer ?
#
loop_
_entity_poly.entity_id
_entity_poly.type
_entity_poly.pdbx_seq_one_letter_code
_entity_poly.pdbx_strand_id
1 'polypeptide(L)'
;MARTASEYAVHIFFDGGIKEEVRFPTMKEFQTWYSGELMPKAASDDFIKIPIKNIEGEYMVARPSKIIALRVEPVFTSSVERW
;
A
#
# COMPACT_ATOMS: atom_id res chain seq x y z
N MET A 1 9.56 -7.36 -24.16
CA MET A 1 9.76 -7.70 -22.74
C MET A 1 8.78 -6.90 -21.91
N ALA A 2 8.04 -7.54 -21.00
CA ALA A 2 7.19 -6.81 -20.05
C ALA A 2 8.10 -5.91 -19.20
N ARG A 3 7.74 -4.63 -19.04
CA ARG A 3 8.49 -3.72 -18.17
C ARG A 3 8.43 -4.29 -16.75
N THR A 4 9.58 -4.47 -16.11
CA THR A 4 9.64 -4.81 -14.68
C THR A 4 9.33 -3.54 -13.89
N ALA A 5 8.33 -3.60 -13.02
CA ALA A 5 8.00 -2.49 -12.13
C ALA A 5 9.11 -2.30 -11.10
N SER A 6 9.48 -1.05 -10.82
CA SER A 6 10.49 -0.72 -9.81
C SER A 6 9.92 -0.81 -8.40
N GLU A 7 8.64 -0.49 -8.25
CA GLU A 7 7.90 -0.52 -7.00
C GLU A 7 6.39 -0.54 -7.31
N TYR A 8 5.57 -0.72 -6.27
CA TYR A 8 4.11 -0.74 -6.36
C TYR A 8 3.55 0.30 -5.40
N ALA A 9 2.84 1.30 -5.92
CA ALA A 9 2.09 2.24 -5.11
C ALA A 9 0.71 1.66 -4.80
N VAL A 10 0.38 1.61 -3.51
CA VAL A 10 -0.90 1.15 -2.99
C VAL A 10 -1.62 2.35 -2.41
N HIS A 11 -2.68 2.78 -3.10
CA HIS A 11 -3.57 3.83 -2.60
C HIS A 11 -4.68 3.19 -1.78
N ILE A 12 -4.73 3.58 -0.51
CA ILE A 12 -5.74 3.16 0.45
C ILE A 12 -6.78 4.27 0.56
N PHE A 13 -8.04 3.92 0.28
CA PHE A 13 -9.16 4.84 0.38
C PHE A 13 -9.92 4.56 1.67
N PHE A 14 -10.11 5.60 2.47
CA PHE A 14 -10.84 5.51 3.74
C PHE A 14 -12.26 6.07 3.66
N ASP A 15 -13.14 5.47 4.46
CA ASP A 15 -14.46 5.99 4.82
C ASP A 15 -14.27 7.34 5.55
N GLY A 16 -14.40 8.43 4.81
CA GLY A 16 -14.00 9.78 5.24
C GLY A 16 -13.27 10.60 4.17
N GLY A 17 -12.93 9.98 3.03
CA GLY A 17 -12.36 10.68 1.87
C GLY A 17 -10.84 10.87 1.92
N ILE A 18 -10.19 10.38 2.98
CA ILE A 18 -8.72 10.37 3.09
C ILE A 18 -8.17 9.30 2.16
N LYS A 19 -7.11 9.66 1.43
CA LYS A 19 -6.36 8.75 0.56
C LYS A 19 -4.91 8.71 1.00
N GLU A 20 -4.47 7.55 1.47
CA GLU A 20 -3.07 7.32 1.83
C GLU A 20 -2.36 6.54 0.73
N GLU A 21 -1.09 6.86 0.45
CA GLU A 21 -0.26 6.15 -0.51
C GLU A 21 0.89 5.43 0.22
N VAL A 22 1.02 4.13 -0.03
CA VAL A 22 2.05 3.28 0.55
C VAL A 22 2.83 2.60 -0.56
N ARG A 23 4.17 2.60 -0.49
CA ARG A 23 5.01 1.97 -1.52
C ARG A 23 5.53 0.62 -1.06
N PHE A 24 5.35 -0.38 -1.91
CA PHE A 24 5.88 -1.73 -1.75
C PHE A 24 6.99 -1.98 -2.76
N PRO A 25 8.13 -2.58 -2.37
CA PRO A 25 9.20 -2.89 -3.30
C PRO A 25 8.77 -3.95 -4.32
N THR A 26 7.96 -4.91 -3.87
CA THR A 26 7.49 -6.01 -4.70
C THR A 26 6.00 -6.28 -4.51
N MET A 27 5.34 -6.76 -5.58
CA MET A 27 3.95 -7.21 -5.51
C MET A 27 3.77 -8.36 -4.50
N LYS A 28 4.78 -9.22 -4.36
CA LYS A 28 4.74 -10.35 -3.42
C LYS A 28 4.60 -9.88 -1.97
N GLU A 29 5.34 -8.84 -1.58
CA GLU A 29 5.24 -8.28 -0.23
C GLU A 29 3.86 -7.66 0.03
N PHE A 30 3.31 -6.96 -0.96
CA PHE A 30 1.92 -6.48 -0.87
C PHE A 30 0.94 -7.65 -0.68
N GLN A 31 1.04 -8.71 -1.48
CA GLN A 31 0.16 -9.88 -1.37
C GLN A 31 0.28 -10.58 -0.02
N THR A 32 1.48 -10.69 0.55
CA THR A 32 1.69 -11.27 1.88
C THR A 32 0.99 -10.44 2.97
N TRP A 33 1.15 -9.11 2.93
CA TRP A 33 0.48 -8.23 3.89
C TRP A 33 -1.05 -8.23 3.70
N TYR A 34 -1.51 -8.12 2.45
CA TYR A 34 -2.93 -8.10 2.12
C TYR A 34 -3.64 -9.36 2.60
N SER A 35 -3.13 -10.54 2.27
CA SER A 35 -3.75 -11.81 2.64
C SER A 35 -3.51 -12.19 4.10
N GLY A 36 -2.40 -11.75 4.71
CA GLY A 36 -2.00 -12.14 6.06
C GLY A 36 -2.54 -11.24 7.18
N GLU A 37 -2.68 -9.94 6.92
CA GLU A 37 -3.10 -8.96 7.94
C GLU A 37 -4.44 -8.31 7.61
N LEU A 38 -4.58 -7.79 6.38
CA LEU A 38 -5.76 -7.00 6.02
C LEU A 38 -7.01 -7.87 5.80
N MET A 39 -6.96 -8.84 4.90
CA MET A 39 -8.11 -9.69 4.54
C MET A 39 -8.73 -10.42 5.74
N PRO A 40 -7.95 -11.06 6.64
CA PRO A 40 -8.53 -11.78 7.78
C PRO A 40 -9.27 -10.86 8.75
N LYS A 41 -8.91 -9.57 8.76
CA LYS A 41 -9.47 -8.56 9.64
C LYS A 41 -10.32 -7.54 8.88
N ALA A 42 -10.73 -7.82 7.64
CA ALA A 42 -11.38 -6.82 6.77
C ALA A 42 -12.61 -6.14 7.38
N ALA A 43 -13.37 -6.84 8.22
CA ALA A 43 -14.54 -6.31 8.93
C ALA A 43 -14.24 -5.86 10.38
N SER A 44 -12.99 -5.99 10.83
CA SER A 44 -12.59 -5.64 12.20
C SER A 44 -12.38 -4.14 12.36
N ASP A 45 -12.76 -3.66 13.54
CA ASP A 45 -12.47 -2.33 14.05
C ASP A 45 -11.13 -2.26 14.82
N ASP A 46 -10.41 -3.38 14.94
CA ASP A 46 -9.06 -3.40 15.48
C ASP A 46 -8.09 -2.66 14.56
N PHE A 47 -7.07 -2.06 15.17
CA PHE A 47 -5.97 -1.47 14.42
C PHE A 47 -5.05 -2.56 13.84
N ILE A 48 -4.77 -2.47 12.55
CA ILE A 48 -3.70 -3.22 11.89
C ILE A 48 -2.56 -2.27 11.52
N LYS A 49 -1.34 -2.81 11.42
CA LYS A 49 -0.20 -2.04 10.94
C LYS A 49 -0.26 -1.93 9.42
N ILE A 50 -0.08 -0.71 8.93
CA ILE A 50 0.13 -0.41 7.51
C ILE A 50 1.65 -0.25 7.30
N PRO A 51 2.27 -1.04 6.41
CA PRO A 51 3.71 -1.03 6.21
C PRO A 51 4.14 0.21 5.42
N ILE A 52 4.34 1.34 6.09
CA ILE A 52 4.98 2.52 5.49
C ILE A 52 6.49 2.26 5.42
N LYS A 53 7.03 2.26 4.20
CA LYS A 53 8.47 2.08 3.95
C LYS A 53 9.19 3.34 3.48
N ASN A 54 8.43 4.42 3.31
CA ASN A 54 8.91 5.65 2.69
C ASN A 54 9.63 6.54 3.72
N ILE A 55 9.41 6.31 5.02
CA ILE A 55 9.95 7.14 6.10
C ILE A 55 10.44 6.23 7.24
N GLU A 56 11.70 6.37 7.63
CA GLU A 56 12.30 5.60 8.71
C GLU A 56 11.75 6.04 10.08
N GLY A 57 11.36 5.07 10.91
CA GLY A 57 10.86 5.33 12.27
C GLY A 57 9.36 5.63 12.36
N GLU A 58 8.66 5.78 11.24
CA GLU A 58 7.20 5.97 11.22
C GLU A 58 6.45 4.66 10.98
N TYR A 59 5.25 4.57 11.56
CA TYR A 59 4.31 3.51 11.27
C TYR A 59 2.90 4.07 11.30
N MET A 60 2.08 3.60 10.37
CA MET A 60 0.64 3.89 10.38
C MET A 60 -0.10 2.67 10.88
N VAL A 61 -1.16 2.93 11.64
CA VAL A 61 -2.18 1.94 11.93
C VAL A 61 -3.52 2.41 11.40
N ALA A 62 -4.31 1.48 10.88
CA ALA A 62 -5.64 1.78 10.37
C ALA A 62 -6.63 0.69 10.74
N ARG A 63 -7.90 1.06 10.78
CA ARG A 63 -9.02 0.13 10.96
C ARG A 63 -9.38 -0.46 9.60
N PRO A 64 -9.28 -1.78 9.41
CA PRO A 64 -9.67 -2.40 8.14
C PRO A 64 -11.12 -2.13 7.76
N SER A 65 -12.04 -2.08 8.74
CA SER A 65 -13.47 -1.79 8.51
C SER A 65 -13.73 -0.42 7.88
N LYS A 66 -12.73 0.48 7.91
CA LYS A 66 -12.79 1.82 7.31
C LYS A 66 -12.11 1.93 5.96
N ILE A 67 -11.53 0.86 5.43
CA ILE A 67 -10.93 0.84 4.10
C ILE A 67 -12.00 0.47 3.07
N ILE A 68 -12.33 1.40 2.18
CA ILE A 68 -13.38 1.22 1.17
C ILE A 68 -12.84 0.66 -0.14
N ALA A 69 -11.57 0.93 -0.45
CA ALA A 69 -10.93 0.45 -1.66
C ALA A 69 -9.40 0.45 -1.51
N LEU A 70 -8.77 -0.39 -2.34
CA LEU A 70 -7.34 -0.41 -2.58
C LEU A 70 -7.10 -0.30 -4.08
N ARG A 71 -6.22 0.62 -4.49
CA ARG A 71 -5.72 0.69 -5.86
C ARG A 71 -4.23 0.40 -5.84
N VAL A 72 -3.81 -0.64 -6.55
CA VAL A 72 -2.41 -1.05 -6.65
C VAL A 72 -1.92 -0.72 -8.06
N GLU A 73 -0.88 0.09 -8.16
CA GLU A 73 -0.29 0.48 -9.43
C GLU A 73 1.22 0.20 -9.50
N PRO A 74 1.71 -0.43 -10.58
CA PRO A 74 3.14 -0.58 -10.80
C PRO A 74 3.75 0.78 -11.18
N VAL A 75 4.80 1.17 -10.47
CA VAL A 75 5.57 2.37 -10.77
C VAL A 75 6.84 1.95 -11.51
N PHE A 76 7.08 2.59 -12.65
CA PHE A 76 8.27 2.36 -13.47
C PHE A 76 9.13 3.60 -13.40
N THR A 77 10.26 3.54 -12.69
CA THR A 77 11.29 4.57 -12.80
C THR A 77 11.92 4.45 -14.19
N SER A 78 11.45 5.24 -15.15
CA SER A 78 12.24 5.51 -16.35
C SER A 78 13.32 6.52 -15.98
N SER A 79 14.58 6.23 -16.28
CA SER A 79 15.66 7.22 -16.26
C SER A 79 15.33 8.31 -17.29
N VAL A 80 14.60 9.33 -16.88
CA VAL A 80 14.67 10.64 -17.51
C VAL A 80 14.88 11.64 -16.39
N GLU A 81 16.15 11.81 -16.03
CA GLU A 81 16.60 13.12 -15.56
C GLU A 81 16.19 14.13 -16.64
N ARG A 82 15.13 14.90 -16.37
CA ARG A 82 14.88 16.15 -17.09
C ARG A 82 15.58 17.23 -16.30
N TRP A 83 16.85 17.46 -16.61
CA TRP A 83 17.50 18.76 -16.41
C TRP A 83 17.18 19.68 -17.59
#